data_AF-A0A3B9W913-F1
#
_entry.id   AF-A0A3B9W913-F1
#
_cell.length_a   1.000
_cell.length_b   1.000
_cell.length_c   1.000
_cell.angle_alpha   90.00
_cell.angle_beta   90.00
_cell.angle_gamma   90.00
#
_symmetry.space_group_name_H-M   'P 1'
#
loop_
_entity.id
_entity.type
_entity.pdbx_description
1 polymer ?
#
loop_
_entity_poly.entity_id
_entity_poly.type
_entity_poly.pdbx_seq_one_letter_code
_entity_poly.pdbx_strand_id
1 'polypeptide(L)' 'MTDGAIRVAVLGRDGRMGSEAVRAVEDAADLELVAALGRGDDLSELVRRGAQVVVDLTVPAATRENVRFA' A
#
# COMPACT_ATOMS: atom_id res chain seq x y z
N MET A 1 20.89 -5.43 11.89
CA MET A 1 19.80 -4.45 11.71
C MET A 1 19.65 -4.29 10.22
N THR A 2 18.55 -4.74 9.62
CA THR A 2 18.33 -4.47 8.20
C THR A 2 18.27 -2.95 8.00
N ASP A 3 19.05 -2.52 7.03
CA ASP A 3 19.44 -1.16 6.72
C ASP A 3 18.31 -0.47 5.94
N GLY A 4 17.48 0.34 6.62
CA GLY A 4 16.41 1.15 6.01
C GLY A 4 14.97 0.75 6.40
N ALA A 5 14.08 1.74 6.46
CA ALA A 5 12.64 1.56 6.71
C ALA A 5 11.99 0.73 5.59
N ILE A 6 10.99 -0.09 5.94
CA ILE A 6 10.26 -0.94 4.98
C ILE A 6 9.34 -0.04 4.15
N ARG A 7 9.50 -0.06 2.83
CA ARG A 7 8.65 0.70 1.89
C ARG A 7 7.32 0.00 1.68
N VAL A 8 6.26 0.57 2.23
CA VAL A 8 4.90 0.02 2.22
C VAL A 8 4.00 0.81 1.26
N ALA A 9 3.16 0.10 0.52
CA ALA A 9 2.06 0.67 -0.22
C ALA A 9 0.70 0.21 0.31
N VAL A 10 -0.32 1.06 0.24
CA VAL A 10 -1.68 0.75 0.68
C VAL A 10 -2.65 0.85 -0.50
N LEU A 11 -3.39 -0.23 -0.76
CA LEU A 11 -4.50 -0.24 -1.71
C LEU A 11 -5.83 -0.09 -0.95
N GLY A 12 -6.73 0.74 -1.49
CA GLY A 12 -8.01 1.05 -0.85
C GLY A 12 -7.93 2.21 0.15
N ARG A 13 -7.03 3.18 -0.06
CA ARG A 13 -6.76 4.30 0.86
C ARG A 13 -8.00 5.11 1.29
N ASP A 14 -9.01 5.21 0.43
CA ASP A 14 -10.24 5.98 0.70
C ASP A 14 -11.24 5.21 1.56
N GLY A 15 -10.99 3.92 1.80
CA GLY A 15 -11.82 3.08 2.66
C GLY A 15 -11.50 3.28 4.14
N ARG A 16 -12.48 2.96 5.01
CA ARG A 16 -12.35 3.10 6.47
C ARG A 16 -11.09 2.44 7.06
N MET A 17 -10.75 1.23 6.59
CA MET A 17 -9.55 0.54 7.05
C MET A 17 -8.29 1.03 6.33
N GLY A 18 -8.38 1.36 5.04
CA GLY A 18 -7.24 1.86 4.26
C GLY A 18 -6.72 3.20 4.78
N SER A 19 -7.60 4.10 5.20
CA SER A 19 -7.20 5.38 5.80
C SER A 19 -6.46 5.22 7.12
N GLU A 20 -6.87 4.26 7.96
CA GLU A 20 -6.16 3.97 9.21
C GLU A 20 -4.84 3.25 8.96
N ALA A 21 -4.76 2.38 7.94
CA ALA A 21 -3.51 1.73 7.55
C ALA A 21 -2.47 2.75 7.05
N VAL A 22 -2.89 3.75 6.27
CA VAL A 22 -2.02 4.86 5.85
C VAL A 22 -1.44 5.58 7.06
N ARG A 23 -2.28 6.00 8.01
CA ARG A 23 -1.83 6.67 9.24
C ARG A 23 -0.87 5.80 10.05
N ALA A 24 -1.20 4.52 10.24
CA ALA A 24 -0.37 3.61 10.99
C ALA A 24 1.02 3.39 10.36
N VAL A 25 1.11 3.39 9.03
CA VAL A 25 2.40 3.31 8.31
C VAL A 25 3.19 4.62 8.46
N GLU A 26 2.53 5.78 8.31
CA GLU A 26 3.20 7.08 8.47
C GLU A 26 3.71 7.34 9.89
N ASP A 27 3.01 6.83 10.91
CA ASP A 27 3.38 6.97 12.33
C ASP A 27 4.48 5.98 12.78
N ALA A 28 4.73 4.92 12.02
CA ALA A 28 5.70 3.88 12.35
C ALA A 28 7.12 4.26 11.90
N ALA A 29 8.05 4.36 12.85
CA ALA A 29 9.43 4.82 12.59
C ALA A 29 10.26 3.87 11.71
N ASP A 30 9.85 2.62 11.56
CA ASP A 30 10.51 1.59 10.76
C ASP A 30 9.83 1.33 9.41
N LEU A 31 8.79 2.10 9.06
CA LEU A 31 8.05 2.01 7.81
C LEU A 31 8.12 3.33 7.03
N GLU A 32 7.99 3.24 5.70
CA GLU A 32 7.88 4.37 4.79
C GLU A 32 6.68 4.16 3.87
N LEU A 33 5.70 5.08 3.88
CA LEU A 33 4.59 5.04 2.94
C LEU A 33 5.05 5.53 1.56
N VAL A 34 5.17 4.62 0.59
CA VAL A 34 5.64 4.98 -0.75
C VAL A 34 4.53 5.12 -1.78
N ALA A 35 3.36 4.53 -1.54
CA ALA A 35 2.17 4.72 -2.35
C ALA A 35 0.90 4.48 -1.55
N ALA A 36 -0.12 5.31 -1.77
CA ALA A 36 -1.47 5.07 -1.31
C ALA A 36 -2.41 5.20 -2.51
N LEU A 37 -3.03 4.10 -2.93
CA LEU A 37 -3.84 4.03 -4.14
C LEU A 37 -5.31 3.77 -3.80
N GLY A 38 -6.19 4.52 -4.45
CA GLY A 38 -7.63 4.39 -4.42
C GLY A 38 -8.15 3.61 -5.62
N ARG A 39 -9.47 3.63 -5.80
CA ARG A 39 -10.12 3.00 -6.96
C ARG A 39 -9.79 3.79 -8.24
N GLY A 40 -9.31 3.10 -9.26
CA GLY A 40 -9.02 3.68 -10.58
C GLY A 40 -7.63 4.28 -10.69
N ASP A 41 -6.86 4.30 -9.60
CA ASP A 41 -5.43 4.63 -9.64
C ASP A 41 -4.65 3.49 -10.32
N ASP A 42 -3.52 3.85 -10.93
CA ASP A 42 -2.66 2.93 -11.69
C ASP A 42 -1.76 2.10 -10.77
N LEU A 43 -1.94 0.77 -10.78
CA LEU A 43 -1.16 -0.17 -9.96
C LEU A 43 0.34 -0.14 -10.29
N SER A 44 0.75 0.31 -11.47
CA SER A 44 2.17 0.40 -11.81
C SER A 44 2.94 1.45 -11.01
N GLU A 45 2.24 2.32 -10.26
CA GLU A 45 2.86 3.14 -9.21
C GLU A 45 3.54 2.29 -8.13
N LEU A 46 3.06 1.08 -7.82
CA LEU A 46 3.69 0.19 -6.82
C LEU A 46 5.14 -0.12 -7.20
N VAL A 47 5.37 -0.41 -8.49
CA VAL A 47 6.70 -0.69 -9.04
C VAL A 47 7.53 0.59 -9.14
N ARG A 48 6.95 1.67 -9.69
CA ARG A 48 7.65 2.96 -9.85
C ARG A 48 8.13 3.54 -8.52
N ARG A 49 7.35 3.35 -7.45
CA ARG A 49 7.66 3.81 -6.09
C ARG A 49 8.52 2.82 -5.31
N GLY A 50 8.80 1.64 -5.86
CA GLY A 50 9.63 0.63 -5.24
C GLY A 50 9.03 0.04 -3.96
N ALA A 51 7.71 -0.14 -3.92
CA ALA A 51 7.02 -0.77 -2.81
C ALA A 51 7.58 -2.18 -2.57
N GLN A 52 7.91 -2.48 -1.32
CA GLN A 52 8.41 -3.80 -0.88
C GLN A 52 7.28 -4.65 -0.29
N VAL A 53 6.30 -4.00 0.32
CA VAL A 53 5.12 -4.63 0.92
C VAL A 53 3.87 -3.88 0.47
N VAL A 54 2.80 -4.61 0.18
CA VAL A 54 1.49 -4.05 -0.15
C VAL A 54 0.46 -4.48 0.88
N VAL A 55 -0.29 -3.53 1.42
CA VAL A 55 -1.45 -3.75 2.27
C VAL A 55 -2.70 -3.59 1.41
N ASP A 56 -3.38 -4.70 1.10
CA ASP A 56 -4.61 -4.70 0.30
C ASP A 56 -5.85 -4.67 1.22
N LEU A 57 -6.50 -3.50 1.29
CA LEU A 57 -7.75 -3.28 2.00
C LEU A 57 -8.85 -2.84 1.04
N THR A 58 -9.00 -3.60 -0.05
CA THR A 58 -10.01 -3.36 -1.08
C THR A 58 -11.22 -4.29 -0.96
N VAL A 59 -12.11 -4.25 -1.96
CA VAL A 59 -13.28 -5.13 -2.05
C VAL A 59 -12.91 -6.49 -2.65
N PRO A 60 -13.67 -7.57 -2.35
CA PRO A 60 -13.37 -8.91 -2.86
C PRO A 60 -13.27 -9.01 -4.39
N ALA A 61 -13.98 -8.16 -5.12
CA ALA A 61 -13.94 -8.13 -6.58
C ALA A 61 -12.61 -7.62 -7.15
N ALA A 62 -11.84 -6.82 -6.40
CA ALA A 62 -10.58 -6.21 -6.85
C ALA A 62 -9.35 -6.98 -6.38
N THR A 63 -9.38 -7.57 -5.18
CA THR A 63 -8.18 -8.14 -4.53
C THR A 63 -7.45 -9.19 -5.37
N ARG A 64 -8.17 -10.01 -6.15
CA ARG A 64 -7.54 -11.03 -7.01
C ARG A 64 -6.61 -10.40 -8.04
N GLU A 65 -7.00 -9.26 -8.62
CA GLU A 65 -6.19 -8.55 -9.61
C GLU A 65 -4.99 -7.87 -8.94
N ASN A 66 -5.22 -7.20 -7.80
CA ASN A 66 -4.16 -6.57 -7.01
C ASN A 66 -3.05 -7.56 -6.64
N VAL A 67 -3.40 -8.74 -6.11
CA VAL A 67 -2.46 -9.78 -5.68
C VAL A 67 -1.77 -10.46 -6.87
N ARG A 68 -2.37 -10.47 -8.06
CA ARG A 68 -1.69 -10.96 -9.27
C ARG A 68 -0.67 -9.97 -9.80
N PHE A 69 -0.85 -8.69 -9.54
CA PHE A 69 0.06 -7.63 -9.99
C PHE A 69 1.24 -7.43 -9.02
N ALA A 70 0.94 -7.37 -7.72
CA ALA A 70 1.91 -7.13 -6.64
C ALA A 70 2.83 -8.33 -6.39
#